data_AF-A0A258I8D2-F1
#
_entry.id   AF-A0A258I8D2-F1
#
_cell.length_a   1.000
_cell.length_b   1.000
_cell.length_c   1.000
_cell.angle_alpha   90.00
_cell.angle_beta   90.00
_cell.angle_gamma   90.00
#
_symmetry.space_group_name_H-M   'P 1'
#
loop_
_entity.id
_entity.type
_entity.pdbx_description
1 polymer ?
#
loop_
_entity_poly.entity_id
_entity_poly.type
_entity_poly.pdbx_seq_one_letter_code
_entity_poly.pdbx_strand_id
1 'polypeptide(L)'
;MARTASAKDRLAPDSGAADGNASAPAIPMRTAGSEALVSNGKPVVEAAPQRSLIVTDIAPPAITAGERLMRMAYRLGMSGPTILSPFRKPAKPRLLATVECPLDGDRVAGMALRAGHFLVYGVKAPIAQIDFSPVAKLTPPFERTVHGFSWLRDLESCGARAQCAPVAERVVTAWLDANGQPGKGAAWKVENAGLRLLAWLVHAPLVMGGQDKALRGRTLEACEETARWLDRHVGRADDRLGEVAGWCAITAAGLLLPDGKPRRLFGEAGLVRALGEMVGDDGGVLSRSPQAQMQAIAMLIDLRACYRATRRDPPSAIEAMLAMLVPPLLALMHSDGGLGSWQGAPAVSAERLAALIAASGVRTRPLRDVRGWGYQRVYAKPATLQLDASPPPLAKHARSGCASTLAFEFSHGTHRLIVNCGGAGIAGGQVPVRIEQGLRATAAHSTMVLGDANSTAVLINGKLGGGVNEVEIDRRTIELEYGTATRLEASHDGYAARFGLLHQRILTLREDGSELRGEDLLVPAGRRGKRGKVPFAIRFHLGPEVELRSSSNNRSAGLVLPDGSYWQFVSADAEIEVDESLWVDGMGHLHPVQQLVIQGLASRGGGHYAWLLKKMG
;
A
#
# COMPACT_ATOMS: atom_id res chain seq x y z
N MET A 1 77.39 13.18 55.71
CA MET A 1 76.76 12.74 56.98
C MET A 1 75.77 13.81 57.38
N ALA A 2 74.49 13.53 57.15
CA ALA A 2 73.43 14.53 57.07
C ALA A 2 73.12 15.15 58.44
N ARG A 3 73.11 16.48 58.46
CA ARG A 3 72.77 17.34 59.60
C ARG A 3 71.40 17.98 59.37
N THR A 4 70.66 18.06 60.46
CA THR A 4 69.58 18.97 60.83
C THR A 4 69.52 20.33 60.11
N ALA A 5 68.31 20.82 59.78
CA ALA A 5 67.76 22.07 60.33
C ALA A 5 66.32 22.41 59.84
N SER A 6 65.55 22.91 60.81
CA SER A 6 64.54 23.98 60.74
C SER A 6 63.11 23.70 60.23
N ALA A 7 62.18 24.18 61.08
CA ALA A 7 60.74 24.25 60.93
C ALA A 7 60.28 25.34 59.95
N LYS A 8 59.10 25.16 59.33
CA LYS A 8 57.94 26.08 59.44
C LYS A 8 56.70 25.63 58.65
N ASP A 9 55.58 25.89 59.31
CA ASP A 9 54.24 26.22 58.82
C ASP A 9 53.31 25.17 58.16
N ARG A 10 52.24 24.91 58.93
CA ARG A 10 50.80 24.96 58.57
C ARG A 10 50.19 23.79 57.78
N LEU A 11 49.71 22.83 58.58
CA LEU A 11 48.33 22.32 58.62
C LEU A 11 47.50 22.39 57.31
N ALA A 12 47.45 21.25 56.63
CA ALA A 12 46.21 20.68 56.10
C ALA A 12 46.29 19.14 56.29
N PRO A 13 45.24 18.47 56.81
CA PRO A 13 44.99 17.06 56.51
C PRO A 13 43.87 16.97 55.46
N ASP A 14 44.17 16.34 54.32
CA ASP A 14 43.90 14.93 53.98
C ASP A 14 42.45 14.73 53.50
N SER A 15 42.26 14.58 52.18
CA SER A 15 42.14 13.29 51.47
C SER A 15 40.72 12.72 51.58
N GLY A 16 40.00 12.37 50.52
CA GLY A 16 40.34 12.25 49.12
C GLY A 16 39.15 11.66 48.36
N ALA A 17 39.48 11.10 47.19
CA ALA A 17 38.66 10.31 46.28
C ALA A 17 37.86 11.08 45.22
N ALA A 18 38.28 10.81 43.99
CA ALA A 18 37.69 11.17 42.71
C ALA A 18 36.42 10.35 42.44
N ASP A 19 35.45 10.97 41.75
CA ASP A 19 34.75 10.44 40.56
C ASP A 19 33.48 11.25 40.31
N GLY A 20 33.06 11.32 39.04
CA GLY A 20 31.66 11.57 38.71
C GLY A 20 31.38 12.78 37.83
N ASN A 21 31.51 12.55 36.53
CA ASN A 21 30.94 13.37 35.45
C ASN A 21 29.42 13.53 35.67
N ALA A 22 28.97 14.75 36.00
CA ALA A 22 27.58 15.02 36.38
C ALA A 22 26.68 15.19 35.15
N SER A 23 25.69 14.31 35.06
CA SER A 23 24.52 14.36 34.19
C SER A 23 23.75 15.67 34.30
N ALA A 24 23.33 16.23 33.16
CA ALA A 24 22.32 17.29 33.13
C ALA A 24 20.99 16.78 33.74
N PRO A 25 20.30 17.55 34.60
CA PRO A 25 19.14 17.06 35.31
C PRO A 25 17.91 16.99 34.39
N ALA A 26 17.15 15.90 34.54
CA ALA A 26 15.78 15.79 34.06
C ALA A 26 14.90 16.87 34.70
N ILE A 27 14.16 17.61 33.88
CA ILE A 27 13.22 18.64 34.35
C ILE A 27 12.03 17.94 35.04
N PRO A 28 11.68 18.29 36.29
CA PRO A 28 10.49 17.75 36.93
C PRO A 28 9.23 18.29 36.26
N MET A 29 8.29 17.41 35.92
CA MET A 29 6.94 17.81 35.52
C MET A 29 6.28 18.57 36.68
N ARG A 30 5.92 19.83 36.42
CA ARG A 30 5.02 20.59 37.30
C ARG A 30 3.68 19.87 37.34
N THR A 31 3.32 19.36 38.51
CA THR A 31 1.97 18.91 38.84
C THR A 31 1.02 20.10 38.99
N ALA A 32 -0.08 20.06 38.22
CA ALA A 32 -1.37 20.67 38.48
C ALA A 32 -1.43 22.20 38.72
N GLY A 33 -1.66 22.94 37.63
CA GLY A 33 -2.60 24.06 37.63
C GLY A 33 -3.86 23.59 36.92
N SER A 34 -4.99 23.57 37.63
CA SER A 34 -6.31 23.29 37.06
C SER A 34 -6.69 24.39 36.06
N GLU A 35 -6.46 24.18 34.77
CA GLU A 35 -7.11 25.00 33.76
C GLU A 35 -8.54 24.51 33.58
N ALA A 36 -9.45 25.37 34.03
CA ALA A 36 -10.87 25.13 34.05
C ALA A 36 -11.43 24.85 32.66
N LEU A 37 -12.31 23.86 32.63
CA LEU A 37 -13.33 23.59 31.62
C LEU A 37 -13.83 24.87 30.94
N VAL A 38 -13.57 25.00 29.63
CA VAL A 38 -14.31 25.92 28.78
C VAL A 38 -15.70 25.33 28.57
N SER A 39 -16.70 25.83 29.30
CA SER A 39 -18.10 25.50 29.10
C SER A 39 -18.75 26.38 28.03
N ASN A 40 -19.29 25.69 27.02
CA ASN A 40 -20.46 25.99 26.18
C ASN A 40 -20.42 27.12 25.14
N GLY A 41 -20.69 26.72 23.90
CA GLY A 41 -21.63 27.46 23.04
C GLY A 41 -21.33 27.47 21.54
N LYS A 42 -21.48 26.33 20.85
CA LYS A 42 -22.00 26.21 19.46
C LYS A 42 -22.19 24.73 19.10
N PRO A 43 -23.18 24.39 18.25
CA PRO A 43 -23.68 23.03 18.13
C PRO A 43 -22.58 22.08 17.67
N VAL A 44 -22.55 20.91 18.29
CA VAL A 44 -21.87 19.71 17.79
C VAL A 44 -22.28 19.56 16.34
N VAL A 45 -21.36 19.77 15.41
CA VAL A 45 -21.52 19.27 14.05
C VAL A 45 -21.52 17.77 14.23
N GLU A 46 -22.68 17.12 14.03
CA GLU A 46 -22.82 15.67 14.13
C GLU A 46 -21.69 15.02 13.32
N ALA A 47 -20.79 14.34 14.01
CA ALA A 47 -19.83 13.45 13.39
C ALA A 47 -20.64 12.40 12.64
N ALA A 48 -20.65 12.49 11.31
CA ALA A 48 -21.42 11.56 10.50
C ALA A 48 -20.73 10.19 10.56
N PRO A 49 -21.42 9.12 11.00
CA PRO A 49 -20.87 7.78 10.93
C PRO A 49 -20.56 7.45 9.47
N GLN A 50 -19.33 7.03 9.16
CA GLN A 50 -18.98 6.59 7.82
C GLN A 50 -19.58 5.20 7.58
N ARG A 51 -20.87 5.16 7.28
CA ARG A 51 -21.57 3.98 6.79
C ARG A 51 -21.66 4.05 5.28
N SER A 52 -20.98 3.13 4.61
CA SER A 52 -21.01 2.83 3.17
C SER A 52 -20.05 3.60 2.27
N LEU A 53 -19.26 2.83 1.51
CA LEU A 53 -18.46 3.28 0.36
C LEU A 53 -19.42 3.56 -0.80
N ILE A 54 -19.46 4.82 -1.27
CA ILE A 54 -20.23 5.18 -2.46
C ILE A 54 -19.39 4.84 -3.68
N VAL A 55 -19.97 4.02 -4.56
CA VAL A 55 -19.35 3.54 -5.79
C VAL A 55 -19.44 4.63 -6.85
N THR A 56 -18.38 4.84 -7.63
CA THR A 56 -18.40 5.83 -8.70
C THR A 56 -19.37 5.41 -9.81
N ASP A 57 -20.38 6.24 -10.09
CA ASP A 57 -21.25 6.05 -11.25
C ASP A 57 -20.54 6.56 -12.51
N ILE A 58 -20.12 5.65 -13.38
CA ILE A 58 -19.47 5.98 -14.64
C ILE A 58 -20.33 5.43 -15.77
N ALA A 59 -20.91 6.34 -16.55
CA ALA A 59 -21.67 5.98 -17.72
C ALA A 59 -20.77 5.24 -18.74
N PRO A 60 -21.28 4.16 -19.38
CA PRO A 60 -20.54 3.48 -20.42
C PRO A 60 -20.27 4.44 -21.59
N PRO A 61 -19.20 4.24 -22.37
CA PRO A 61 -18.84 5.13 -23.46
C PRO A 61 -19.98 5.27 -24.47
N ALA A 62 -20.18 6.49 -24.97
CA ALA A 62 -21.18 6.78 -25.98
C ALA A 62 -20.84 6.02 -27.27
N ILE A 63 -21.72 5.11 -27.67
CA ILE A 63 -21.58 4.28 -28.87
C ILE A 63 -22.83 4.36 -29.74
N THR A 64 -22.63 4.26 -31.06
CA THR A 64 -23.71 4.27 -32.06
C THR A 64 -24.61 3.04 -31.92
N ALA A 65 -25.83 3.08 -32.49
CA ALA A 65 -26.76 1.94 -32.46
C ALA A 65 -26.16 0.68 -33.10
N GLY A 66 -25.42 0.82 -34.20
CA GLY A 66 -24.72 -0.30 -34.85
C GLY A 66 -23.62 -0.89 -33.97
N GLU A 67 -22.87 -0.06 -33.23
CA GLU A 67 -21.85 -0.54 -32.29
C GLU A 67 -22.46 -1.21 -31.06
N ARG A 68 -23.65 -0.79 -30.61
CA ARG A 68 -24.41 -1.50 -29.58
C ARG A 68 -24.78 -2.91 -30.04
N LEU A 69 -25.23 -3.05 -31.29
CA LEU A 69 -25.55 -4.35 -31.88
C LEU A 69 -24.30 -5.23 -32.02
N MET A 70 -23.18 -4.69 -32.51
CA MET A 70 -21.91 -5.43 -32.60
C MET A 70 -21.45 -5.93 -31.23
N ARG A 71 -21.50 -5.07 -30.20
CA ARG A 71 -21.15 -5.43 -28.83
C ARG A 71 -22.06 -6.54 -28.29
N MET A 72 -23.37 -6.44 -28.55
CA MET A 72 -24.33 -7.47 -28.14
C MET A 72 -24.05 -8.81 -28.83
N ALA A 73 -23.83 -8.79 -30.15
CA ALA A 73 -23.46 -9.98 -30.93
C ALA A 73 -22.17 -10.64 -30.42
N TYR A 74 -21.14 -9.84 -30.13
CA TYR A 74 -19.87 -10.34 -29.58
C TYR A 74 -20.06 -10.96 -28.19
N ARG A 75 -20.84 -10.29 -27.33
CA ARG A 75 -21.20 -10.81 -26.00
C ARG A 75 -21.96 -12.13 -26.06
N LEU A 76 -22.76 -12.35 -27.11
CA LEU A 76 -23.46 -13.62 -27.37
C LEU A 76 -22.56 -14.71 -27.97
N GLY A 77 -21.26 -14.44 -28.17
CA GLY A 77 -20.28 -15.42 -28.62
C GLY A 77 -19.99 -15.40 -30.12
N MET A 78 -20.55 -14.47 -30.89
CA MET A 78 -20.20 -14.32 -32.30
C MET A 78 -18.77 -13.79 -32.44
N SER A 79 -17.99 -14.40 -33.32
CA SER A 79 -16.60 -13.98 -33.55
C SER A 79 -16.52 -12.61 -34.23
N GLY A 80 -15.43 -11.87 -33.98
CA GLY A 80 -15.18 -10.56 -34.62
C GLY A 80 -15.27 -10.62 -36.15
N PRO A 81 -14.60 -11.57 -36.83
CA PRO A 81 -14.72 -11.76 -38.28
C PRO A 81 -16.16 -12.01 -38.74
N THR A 82 -16.94 -12.82 -38.01
CA THR A 82 -18.36 -13.09 -38.33
C THR A 82 -19.20 -11.81 -38.26
N ILE A 83 -18.92 -10.91 -37.30
CA ILE A 83 -19.66 -9.65 -37.13
C ILE A 83 -19.27 -8.62 -38.18
N LEU A 84 -17.97 -8.46 -38.48
CA LEU A 84 -17.47 -7.41 -39.36
C LEU A 84 -17.49 -7.78 -40.84
N SER A 85 -17.29 -9.05 -41.18
CA SER A 85 -17.12 -9.50 -42.56
C SER A 85 -17.45 -10.99 -42.70
N PRO A 86 -18.74 -11.39 -42.55
CA PRO A 86 -19.17 -12.80 -42.50
C PRO A 86 -18.80 -13.62 -43.75
N PHE A 87 -18.57 -12.96 -44.89
CA PHE A 87 -18.26 -13.60 -46.17
C PHE A 87 -16.77 -13.48 -46.57
N ARG A 88 -15.89 -12.95 -45.70
CA ARG A 88 -14.45 -12.87 -45.96
C ARG A 88 -13.68 -13.86 -45.09
N LYS A 89 -12.54 -14.32 -45.61
CA LYS A 89 -11.58 -15.11 -44.81
C LYS A 89 -11.07 -14.25 -43.64
N PRO A 90 -10.99 -14.78 -42.41
CA PRO A 90 -10.40 -14.08 -41.28
C PRO A 90 -8.98 -13.60 -41.58
N ALA A 91 -8.62 -12.42 -41.08
CA ALA A 91 -7.26 -11.92 -41.23
C ALA A 91 -6.27 -12.82 -40.49
N LYS A 92 -5.07 -12.99 -41.06
CA LYS A 92 -3.99 -13.73 -40.37
C LYS A 92 -3.55 -12.97 -39.11
N PRO A 93 -3.23 -13.68 -38.00
CA PRO A 93 -2.73 -13.07 -36.79
C PRO A 93 -1.51 -12.19 -37.06
N ARG A 94 -1.59 -10.91 -36.71
CA ARG A 94 -0.48 -9.94 -36.80
C ARG A 94 -0.74 -8.77 -35.88
N LEU A 95 0.32 -8.17 -35.37
CA LEU A 95 0.21 -6.93 -34.62
C LEU A 95 -0.08 -5.76 -35.58
N LEU A 96 -1.03 -4.91 -35.22
CA LEU A 96 -1.43 -3.76 -36.03
C LEU A 96 -0.56 -2.52 -35.78
N ALA A 97 0.03 -2.38 -34.60
CA ALA A 97 0.91 -1.28 -34.22
C ALA A 97 1.89 -1.71 -33.12
N THR A 98 3.04 -1.06 -33.05
CA THR A 98 3.98 -1.21 -31.92
C THR A 98 3.66 -0.18 -30.85
N VAL A 99 3.63 -0.61 -29.58
CA VAL A 99 3.32 0.25 -28.44
C VAL A 99 4.61 0.83 -27.87
N GLU A 100 4.56 2.11 -27.49
CA GLU A 100 5.58 2.78 -26.70
C GLU A 100 4.95 3.20 -25.38
N CYS A 101 5.34 2.54 -24.28
CA CYS A 101 4.79 2.83 -22.95
C CYS A 101 5.69 3.84 -22.21
N PRO A 102 5.12 4.92 -21.63
CA PRO A 102 5.91 5.91 -20.90
C PRO A 102 6.31 5.47 -19.47
N LEU A 103 5.84 4.31 -19.01
CA LEU A 103 6.14 3.81 -17.67
C LEU A 103 7.31 2.84 -17.71
N ASP A 104 8.44 3.25 -17.14
CA ASP A 104 9.61 2.40 -16.97
C ASP A 104 9.41 1.32 -15.90
N GLY A 105 10.14 0.21 -16.05
CA GLY A 105 10.25 -0.88 -15.08
C GLY A 105 11.47 -0.76 -14.17
N ASP A 106 11.65 -1.76 -13.32
CA ASP A 106 12.79 -1.84 -12.41
C ASP A 106 14.04 -2.31 -13.15
N ARG A 107 14.99 -1.37 -13.30
CA ARG A 107 16.27 -1.62 -13.96
C ARG A 107 17.10 -2.73 -13.30
N VAL A 108 17.07 -2.84 -11.97
CA VAL A 108 17.82 -3.85 -11.20
C VAL A 108 17.24 -5.24 -11.47
N ALA A 109 15.91 -5.35 -11.44
CA ALA A 109 15.24 -6.61 -11.80
C ALA A 109 15.51 -7.01 -13.26
N GLY A 110 15.51 -6.05 -14.19
CA GLY A 110 15.88 -6.29 -15.58
C GLY A 110 17.33 -6.78 -15.77
N MET A 111 18.29 -6.21 -15.04
CA MET A 111 19.67 -6.69 -15.04
C MET A 111 19.79 -8.12 -14.48
N ALA A 112 19.04 -8.46 -13.44
CA ALA A 112 19.01 -9.80 -12.88
C ALA A 112 18.48 -10.83 -13.91
N LEU A 113 17.44 -10.47 -14.67
CA LEU A 113 16.89 -11.32 -15.74
C LEU A 113 17.91 -11.60 -16.84
N ARG A 114 18.66 -10.56 -17.25
CA ARG A 114 19.78 -10.72 -18.19
C ARG A 114 20.87 -11.64 -17.66
N ALA A 115 21.13 -11.59 -16.35
CA ALA A 115 22.02 -12.51 -15.67
C ALA A 115 21.42 -13.90 -15.43
N GLY A 116 20.22 -14.21 -15.95
CA GLY A 116 19.60 -15.52 -15.87
C GLY A 116 18.76 -15.76 -14.61
N HIS A 117 18.33 -14.71 -13.90
CA HIS A 117 17.58 -14.83 -12.66
C HIS A 117 16.33 -13.95 -12.63
N PHE A 118 15.23 -14.49 -12.12
CA PHE A 118 14.14 -13.64 -11.63
C PHE A 118 14.58 -12.97 -10.33
N LEU A 119 14.32 -11.67 -10.19
CA LEU A 119 14.43 -10.94 -8.93
C LEU A 119 13.03 -10.50 -8.52
N VAL A 120 12.44 -11.18 -7.54
CA VAL A 120 11.06 -10.92 -7.08
C VAL A 120 11.08 -10.63 -5.60
N TYR A 121 10.84 -9.36 -5.24
CA TYR A 121 10.86 -8.86 -3.86
C TYR A 121 12.05 -9.40 -3.06
N GLY A 122 13.26 -9.15 -3.60
CA GLY A 122 14.54 -9.51 -2.99
C GLY A 122 14.98 -10.97 -3.17
N VAL A 123 14.12 -11.87 -3.66
CA VAL A 123 14.49 -13.27 -3.92
C VAL A 123 15.02 -13.40 -5.34
N LYS A 124 16.24 -13.92 -5.45
CA LYS A 124 16.90 -14.24 -6.72
C LYS A 124 16.70 -15.72 -7.03
N ALA A 125 15.95 -16.03 -8.10
CA ALA A 125 15.69 -17.41 -8.52
C ALA A 125 16.21 -17.67 -9.94
N PRO A 126 17.06 -18.70 -10.18
CA PRO A 126 17.55 -19.00 -11.51
C PRO A 126 16.40 -19.36 -12.47
N ILE A 127 16.34 -18.71 -13.63
CA ILE A 127 15.28 -18.93 -14.64
C ILE A 127 15.22 -20.41 -15.05
N ALA A 128 16.38 -21.06 -15.17
CA ALA A 128 16.48 -22.47 -15.57
C ALA A 128 15.89 -23.46 -14.54
N GLN A 129 15.63 -23.02 -13.30
CA GLN A 129 15.07 -23.84 -12.23
C GLN A 129 13.58 -23.55 -11.98
N ILE A 130 13.01 -22.55 -12.68
CA ILE A 130 11.60 -22.23 -12.57
C ILE A 130 10.78 -23.24 -13.38
N ASP A 131 9.90 -23.96 -12.71
CA ASP A 131 8.87 -24.75 -13.36
C ASP A 131 7.71 -23.84 -13.80
N PHE A 132 7.51 -23.74 -15.12
CA PHE A 132 6.43 -22.97 -15.73
C PHE A 132 5.12 -23.76 -15.84
N SER A 133 5.12 -25.04 -15.47
CA SER A 133 3.96 -25.92 -15.63
C SER A 133 2.78 -25.50 -14.74
N PRO A 134 1.53 -25.84 -15.11
CA PRO A 134 0.36 -25.53 -14.29
C PRO A 134 0.34 -26.18 -12.90
N VAL A 135 1.15 -27.22 -12.68
CA VAL A 135 1.25 -27.94 -11.40
C VAL A 135 2.32 -27.37 -10.48
N ALA A 136 3.15 -26.45 -10.98
CA ALA A 136 4.20 -25.79 -10.21
C ALA A 136 3.61 -25.03 -9.02
N LYS A 137 4.19 -25.21 -7.84
CA LYS A 137 3.81 -24.48 -6.62
C LYS A 137 4.74 -23.28 -6.44
N LEU A 138 4.46 -22.22 -7.17
CA LEU A 138 5.12 -20.93 -6.98
C LEU A 138 4.46 -20.17 -5.84
N THR A 139 5.25 -19.39 -5.09
CA THR A 139 4.69 -18.44 -4.12
C THR A 139 3.88 -17.35 -4.84
N PRO A 140 2.89 -16.71 -4.20
CA PRO A 140 2.00 -15.76 -4.90
C PRO A 140 2.72 -14.63 -5.67
N PRO A 141 3.79 -14.00 -5.13
CA PRO A 141 4.56 -13.01 -5.89
C PRO A 141 5.28 -13.58 -7.11
N PHE A 142 5.87 -14.77 -6.99
CA PHE A 142 6.51 -15.45 -8.12
C PHE A 142 5.49 -15.88 -9.15
N GLU A 143 4.36 -16.41 -8.72
CA GLU A 143 3.25 -16.81 -9.58
C GLU A 143 2.81 -15.65 -10.48
N ARG A 144 2.56 -14.47 -9.86
CA ARG A 144 2.18 -13.25 -10.56
C ARG A 144 3.28 -12.80 -11.53
N THR A 145 4.53 -12.75 -11.10
CA THR A 145 5.63 -12.28 -11.95
C THR A 145 5.83 -13.22 -13.15
N VAL A 146 5.95 -14.52 -12.90
CA VAL A 146 6.24 -15.53 -13.92
C VAL A 146 5.09 -15.67 -14.91
N HIS A 147 3.86 -15.88 -14.42
CA HIS A 147 2.73 -16.13 -15.30
C HIS A 147 2.05 -14.86 -15.82
N GLY A 148 2.23 -13.72 -15.14
CA GLY A 148 1.72 -12.41 -15.56
C GLY A 148 2.70 -11.61 -16.42
N PHE A 149 3.94 -12.07 -16.61
CA PHE A 149 4.97 -11.43 -17.45
C PHE A 149 5.26 -9.97 -17.08
N SER A 150 5.05 -9.58 -15.82
CA SER A 150 5.36 -8.20 -15.36
C SER A 150 6.85 -7.86 -15.52
N TRP A 151 7.71 -8.87 -15.55
CA TRP A 151 9.15 -8.77 -15.76
C TRP A 151 9.55 -8.26 -17.16
N LEU A 152 8.65 -8.25 -18.15
CA LEU A 152 8.96 -7.73 -19.49
C LEU A 152 9.28 -6.23 -19.45
N ARG A 153 8.56 -5.47 -18.61
CA ARG A 153 8.81 -4.03 -18.41
C ARG A 153 10.20 -3.80 -17.80
N ASP A 154 10.52 -4.57 -16.77
CA ASP A 154 11.83 -4.48 -16.08
C ASP A 154 12.98 -4.80 -17.05
N LEU A 155 12.80 -5.83 -17.88
CA LEU A 155 13.75 -6.20 -18.91
C LEU A 155 13.91 -5.13 -20.01
N GLU A 156 12.83 -4.43 -20.38
CA GLU A 156 12.90 -3.32 -21.34
C GLU A 156 13.74 -2.15 -20.79
N SER A 157 13.58 -1.83 -19.50
CA SER A 157 14.27 -0.70 -18.86
C SER A 157 15.75 -0.94 -18.53
N CYS A 158 16.28 -2.15 -18.74
CA CYS A 158 17.67 -2.46 -18.36
C CYS A 158 18.73 -2.29 -19.45
N GLY A 159 18.34 -2.17 -20.72
CA GLY A 159 19.31 -2.03 -21.80
C GLY A 159 18.70 -2.04 -23.21
N ALA A 160 19.59 -1.98 -24.21
CA ALA A 160 19.18 -1.96 -25.61
C ALA A 160 18.48 -3.27 -26.01
N ARG A 161 17.44 -3.16 -26.85
CA ARG A 161 16.61 -4.29 -27.31
C ARG A 161 17.40 -5.51 -27.77
N ALA A 162 18.50 -5.32 -28.51
CA ALA A 162 19.33 -6.40 -29.01
C ALA A 162 19.94 -7.29 -27.90
N GLN A 163 20.15 -6.74 -26.70
CA GLN A 163 20.67 -7.47 -25.54
C GLN A 163 19.55 -8.13 -24.72
N CYS A 164 18.35 -7.55 -24.76
CA CYS A 164 17.22 -7.99 -23.95
C CYS A 164 16.33 -9.03 -24.65
N ALA A 165 16.12 -8.89 -25.97
CA ALA A 165 15.22 -9.76 -26.74
C ALA A 165 15.58 -11.26 -26.64
N PRO A 166 16.86 -11.70 -26.72
CA PRO A 166 17.18 -13.13 -26.59
C PRO A 166 16.78 -13.73 -25.24
N VAL A 167 16.83 -12.92 -24.16
CA VAL A 167 16.41 -13.34 -22.82
C VAL A 167 14.90 -13.51 -22.77
N ALA A 168 14.16 -12.52 -23.31
CA ALA A 168 12.70 -12.55 -23.36
C ALA A 168 12.21 -13.74 -24.20
N GLU A 169 12.76 -13.94 -25.39
CA GLU A 169 12.41 -15.03 -26.31
C GLU A 169 12.62 -16.39 -25.66
N ARG A 170 13.78 -16.62 -25.01
CA ARG A 170 14.05 -17.87 -24.28
C ARG A 170 13.01 -18.17 -23.20
N VAL A 171 12.64 -17.16 -22.40
CA VAL A 171 11.66 -17.34 -21.31
C VAL A 171 10.25 -17.55 -21.87
N VAL A 172 9.86 -16.80 -22.92
CA VAL A 172 8.58 -16.98 -23.61
C VAL A 172 8.49 -18.38 -24.22
N THR A 173 9.53 -18.86 -24.90
CA THR A 173 9.55 -20.21 -25.48
C THR A 173 9.32 -21.26 -24.39
N ALA A 174 10.10 -21.23 -23.30
CA ALA A 174 9.95 -22.17 -22.20
C ALA A 174 8.53 -22.13 -21.59
N TRP A 175 7.97 -20.93 -21.44
CA TRP A 175 6.61 -20.76 -20.93
C TRP A 175 5.56 -21.33 -21.90
N LEU A 176 5.68 -21.07 -23.20
CA LEU A 176 4.76 -21.57 -24.25
C LEU A 176 4.83 -23.09 -24.38
N ASP A 177 6.02 -23.68 -24.22
CA ASP A 177 6.20 -25.14 -24.23
C ASP A 177 5.49 -25.79 -23.03
N ALA A 178 5.50 -25.14 -21.86
CA ALA A 178 4.81 -25.61 -20.66
C ALA A 178 3.29 -25.29 -20.64
N ASN A 179 2.85 -24.24 -21.34
CA ASN A 179 1.49 -23.70 -21.29
C ASN A 179 0.87 -23.55 -22.70
N GLY A 180 1.01 -24.58 -23.53
CA GLY A 180 0.62 -24.54 -24.94
C GLY A 180 -0.89 -24.35 -25.20
N GLN A 181 -1.76 -24.58 -24.21
CA GLN A 181 -3.21 -24.35 -24.33
C GLN A 181 -3.80 -23.76 -23.03
N PRO A 182 -4.89 -22.98 -23.13
CA PRO A 182 -5.71 -22.56 -22.01
C PRO A 182 -6.17 -23.74 -21.16
N GLY A 183 -5.87 -23.67 -19.88
CA GLY A 183 -6.12 -24.76 -18.95
C GLY A 183 -6.52 -24.28 -17.56
N LYS A 184 -6.32 -25.17 -16.58
CA LYS A 184 -6.46 -24.86 -15.16
C LYS A 184 -5.09 -24.48 -14.58
N GLY A 185 -5.08 -23.82 -13.43
CA GLY A 185 -3.86 -23.50 -12.69
C GLY A 185 -3.50 -22.02 -12.70
N ALA A 186 -2.38 -21.70 -12.04
CA ALA A 186 -1.87 -20.35 -11.85
C ALA A 186 -1.75 -19.53 -13.15
N ALA A 187 -1.25 -20.16 -14.22
CA ALA A 187 -1.08 -19.55 -15.54
C ALA A 187 -2.38 -18.96 -16.13
N TRP A 188 -3.52 -19.52 -15.74
CA TRP A 188 -4.84 -19.22 -16.26
C TRP A 188 -5.77 -18.67 -15.18
N LYS A 189 -5.24 -18.07 -14.11
CA LYS A 189 -5.99 -17.09 -13.33
C LYS A 189 -6.24 -15.86 -14.20
N VAL A 190 -7.44 -15.27 -14.11
CA VAL A 190 -7.84 -14.13 -14.96
C VAL A 190 -6.83 -12.99 -14.89
N GLU A 191 -6.34 -12.69 -13.69
CA GLU A 191 -5.34 -11.66 -13.48
C GLU A 191 -4.02 -11.96 -14.21
N ASN A 192 -3.46 -13.15 -14.02
CA ASN A 192 -2.20 -13.54 -14.66
C ASN A 192 -2.33 -13.56 -16.20
N ALA A 193 -3.44 -14.09 -16.71
CA ALA A 193 -3.73 -14.09 -18.14
C ALA A 193 -3.91 -12.67 -18.71
N GLY A 194 -4.60 -11.78 -17.97
CA GLY A 194 -4.77 -10.37 -18.32
C GLY A 194 -3.44 -9.62 -18.36
N LEU A 195 -2.68 -9.68 -17.27
CA LEU A 195 -1.35 -9.06 -17.18
C LEU A 195 -0.41 -9.57 -18.28
N ARG A 196 -0.40 -10.88 -18.52
CA ARG A 196 0.45 -11.48 -19.56
C ARG A 196 0.10 -11.00 -20.95
N LEU A 197 -1.18 -11.04 -21.32
CA LEU A 197 -1.62 -10.59 -22.63
C LEU A 197 -1.32 -9.10 -22.83
N LEU A 198 -1.55 -8.28 -21.80
CA LEU A 198 -1.20 -6.86 -21.85
C LEU A 198 0.32 -6.67 -22.02
N ALA A 199 1.14 -7.38 -21.25
CA ALA A 199 2.60 -7.31 -21.33
C ALA A 199 3.14 -7.78 -22.69
N TRP A 200 2.62 -8.87 -23.26
CA TRP A 200 2.99 -9.33 -24.61
C TRP A 200 2.65 -8.33 -25.71
N LEU A 201 1.53 -7.62 -25.58
CA LEU A 201 1.09 -6.62 -26.55
C LEU A 201 1.87 -5.32 -26.43
N VAL A 202 2.12 -4.84 -25.20
CA VAL A 202 2.86 -3.61 -24.95
C VAL A 202 4.34 -3.78 -25.26
N HIS A 203 4.96 -4.85 -24.77
CA HIS A 203 6.39 -5.13 -24.94
C HIS A 203 6.65 -6.08 -26.13
N ALA A 204 5.76 -6.06 -27.14
CA ALA A 204 5.88 -6.90 -28.33
C ALA A 204 7.27 -6.85 -29.01
N PRO A 205 8.00 -5.72 -29.07
CA PRO A 205 9.34 -5.68 -29.64
C PRO A 205 10.37 -6.59 -28.97
N LEU A 206 10.19 -6.94 -27.69
CA LEU A 206 11.07 -7.88 -26.98
C LEU A 206 10.76 -9.34 -27.29
N VAL A 207 9.48 -9.67 -27.53
CA VAL A 207 9.01 -11.06 -27.65
C VAL A 207 8.69 -11.49 -29.10
N MET A 208 8.47 -10.53 -30.00
CA MET A 208 8.11 -10.76 -31.41
C MET A 208 9.03 -10.03 -32.40
N GLY A 209 10.06 -9.36 -31.89
CA GLY A 209 10.97 -8.50 -32.66
C GLY A 209 12.26 -9.17 -33.14
N GLY A 210 12.54 -10.42 -32.77
CA GLY A 210 13.70 -11.17 -33.24
C GLY A 210 13.52 -11.79 -34.62
N GLN A 211 14.51 -12.60 -35.01
CA GLN A 211 14.57 -13.23 -36.34
C GLN A 211 13.76 -14.53 -36.43
N ASP A 212 13.38 -15.13 -35.29
CA ASP A 212 12.61 -16.37 -35.25
C ASP A 212 11.14 -16.12 -35.60
N LYS A 213 10.79 -16.39 -36.87
CA LYS A 213 9.42 -16.28 -37.39
C LYS A 213 8.47 -17.31 -36.78
N ALA A 214 8.96 -18.48 -36.36
CA ALA A 214 8.14 -19.53 -35.78
C ALA A 214 7.71 -19.15 -34.36
N LEU A 215 8.65 -18.68 -33.53
CA LEU A 215 8.35 -18.15 -32.19
C LEU A 215 7.38 -16.97 -32.26
N ARG A 216 7.58 -16.04 -33.20
CA ARG A 216 6.66 -14.92 -33.44
C ARG A 216 5.24 -15.41 -33.75
N GLY A 217 5.10 -16.40 -34.63
CA GLY A 217 3.82 -17.02 -34.97
C GLY A 217 3.13 -17.64 -33.76
N ARG A 218 3.86 -18.50 -33.03
CA ARG A 218 3.37 -19.15 -31.80
C ARG A 218 2.91 -18.14 -30.74
N THR A 219 3.67 -17.06 -30.55
CA THR A 219 3.34 -16.02 -29.56
C THR A 219 2.08 -15.25 -29.97
N LEU A 220 1.92 -14.92 -31.27
CA LEU A 220 0.70 -14.27 -31.77
C LEU A 220 -0.54 -15.17 -31.63
N GLU A 221 -0.40 -16.46 -31.92
CA GLU A 221 -1.48 -17.44 -31.71
C GLU A 221 -1.86 -17.53 -30.23
N ALA A 222 -0.88 -17.59 -29.33
CA ALA A 222 -1.10 -17.58 -27.89
C ALA A 222 -1.76 -16.30 -27.39
N CYS A 223 -1.43 -15.13 -27.97
CA CYS A 223 -2.11 -13.87 -27.68
C CYS A 223 -3.60 -13.94 -28.04
N GLU A 224 -3.93 -14.41 -29.26
CA GLU A 224 -5.33 -14.53 -29.68
C GLU A 224 -6.10 -15.54 -28.83
N GLU A 225 -5.46 -16.66 -28.50
CA GLU A 225 -6.08 -17.70 -27.68
C GLU A 225 -6.32 -17.21 -26.24
N THR A 226 -5.35 -16.51 -25.66
CA THR A 226 -5.50 -15.87 -24.34
C THR A 226 -6.61 -14.83 -24.36
N ALA A 227 -6.70 -14.00 -25.40
CA ALA A 227 -7.77 -13.02 -25.56
C ALA A 227 -9.16 -13.70 -25.65
N ARG A 228 -9.29 -14.75 -26.47
CA ARG A 228 -10.53 -15.54 -26.59
C ARG A 228 -10.91 -16.23 -25.27
N TRP A 229 -9.91 -16.70 -24.52
CA TRP A 229 -10.15 -17.29 -23.21
C TRP A 229 -10.65 -16.24 -22.21
N LEU A 230 -10.02 -15.06 -22.15
CA LEU A 230 -10.43 -13.94 -21.31
C LEU A 230 -11.85 -13.46 -21.64
N ASP A 231 -12.22 -13.37 -22.93
CA ASP A 231 -13.56 -12.99 -23.38
C ASP A 231 -14.68 -13.81 -22.69
N ARG A 232 -14.38 -15.07 -22.33
CA ARG A 232 -15.32 -16.00 -21.66
C ARG A 232 -15.16 -16.07 -20.14
N HIS A 233 -14.00 -15.71 -19.59
CA HIS A 233 -13.63 -15.99 -18.20
C HIS A 233 -13.41 -14.75 -17.34
N VAL A 234 -13.32 -13.55 -17.92
CA VAL A 234 -12.96 -12.33 -17.18
C VAL A 234 -13.82 -12.08 -15.94
N GLY A 235 -15.13 -12.39 -16.01
CA GLY A 235 -16.05 -12.26 -14.86
C GLY A 235 -15.86 -13.30 -13.74
N ARG A 236 -14.89 -14.21 -13.86
CA ARG A 236 -14.51 -15.21 -12.84
C ARG A 236 -13.17 -14.87 -12.16
N ALA A 237 -12.73 -13.61 -12.23
CA ALA A 237 -11.54 -13.17 -11.51
C ALA A 237 -11.71 -13.36 -10.00
N ASP A 238 -10.59 -13.60 -9.30
CA ASP A 238 -10.59 -13.76 -7.83
C ASP A 238 -11.04 -12.49 -7.10
N ASP A 239 -10.83 -11.33 -7.73
CA ASP A 239 -11.32 -10.02 -7.29
C ASP A 239 -11.35 -8.99 -8.44
N ARG A 240 -11.81 -7.77 -8.12
CA ARG A 240 -12.01 -6.68 -9.08
C ARG A 240 -10.74 -6.16 -9.74
N LEU A 241 -9.60 -6.17 -9.07
CA LEU A 241 -8.35 -5.72 -9.70
C LEU A 241 -7.89 -6.72 -10.77
N GLY A 242 -8.07 -8.02 -10.50
CA GLY A 242 -7.81 -9.07 -11.48
C GLY A 242 -8.76 -9.02 -12.66
N GLU A 243 -10.02 -8.65 -12.40
CA GLU A 243 -11.01 -8.40 -13.46
C GLU A 243 -10.61 -7.19 -14.33
N VAL A 244 -10.18 -6.08 -13.72
CA VAL A 244 -9.67 -4.90 -14.44
C VAL A 244 -8.45 -5.27 -15.31
N ALA A 245 -7.53 -6.10 -14.81
CA ALA A 245 -6.41 -6.59 -15.62
C ALA A 245 -6.88 -7.35 -16.87
N GLY A 246 -7.87 -8.23 -16.72
CA GLY A 246 -8.48 -8.94 -17.83
C GLY A 246 -9.15 -8.00 -18.84
N TRP A 247 -9.91 -7.01 -18.37
CA TRP A 247 -10.59 -6.04 -19.25
C TRP A 247 -9.63 -5.10 -19.98
N CYS A 248 -8.56 -4.64 -19.33
CA CYS A 248 -7.49 -3.90 -19.99
C CYS A 248 -6.87 -4.71 -21.12
N ALA A 249 -6.59 -6.00 -20.87
CA ALA A 249 -6.00 -6.89 -21.86
C ALA A 249 -6.94 -7.20 -23.03
N ILE A 250 -8.24 -7.45 -22.77
CA ILE A 250 -9.27 -7.62 -23.81
C ILE A 250 -9.34 -6.38 -24.71
N THR A 251 -9.33 -5.20 -24.10
CA THR A 251 -9.40 -3.92 -24.82
C THR A 251 -8.14 -3.69 -25.66
N ALA A 252 -6.95 -3.92 -25.09
CA ALA A 252 -5.68 -3.84 -25.80
C ALA A 252 -5.62 -4.83 -26.98
N ALA A 253 -6.08 -6.07 -26.79
CA ALA A 253 -6.16 -7.05 -27.86
C ALA A 253 -7.14 -6.62 -28.97
N GLY A 254 -8.26 -5.99 -28.61
CA GLY A 254 -9.21 -5.42 -29.58
C GLY A 254 -8.65 -4.22 -30.37
N LEU A 255 -7.64 -3.54 -29.85
CA LEU A 255 -6.93 -2.44 -30.52
C LEU A 255 -5.82 -2.96 -31.44
N LEU A 256 -5.03 -3.91 -30.95
CA LEU A 256 -3.74 -4.29 -31.54
C LEU A 256 -3.77 -5.55 -32.41
N LEU A 257 -4.86 -6.34 -32.36
CA LEU A 257 -5.04 -7.53 -33.19
C LEU A 257 -6.10 -7.29 -34.29
N PRO A 258 -6.05 -8.04 -35.41
CA PRO A 258 -6.97 -7.88 -36.54
C PRO A 258 -8.42 -8.16 -36.15
N ASP A 259 -9.37 -7.55 -36.88
CA ASP A 259 -10.81 -7.73 -36.69
C ASP A 259 -11.30 -7.48 -35.24
N GLY A 260 -10.52 -6.68 -34.48
CA GLY A 260 -10.69 -6.49 -33.03
C GLY A 260 -11.75 -5.48 -32.61
N LYS A 261 -12.42 -4.76 -33.53
CA LYS A 261 -13.39 -3.71 -33.18
C LYS A 261 -14.51 -4.20 -32.23
N PRO A 262 -15.18 -5.34 -32.48
CA PRO A 262 -16.19 -5.87 -31.56
C PRO A 262 -15.62 -6.20 -30.17
N ARG A 263 -14.42 -6.82 -30.12
CA ARG A 263 -13.72 -7.12 -28.86
C ARG A 263 -13.38 -5.84 -28.10
N ARG A 264 -12.90 -4.79 -28.78
CA ARG A 264 -12.62 -3.50 -28.16
C ARG A 264 -13.87 -2.90 -27.51
N LEU A 265 -14.99 -2.84 -28.23
CA LEU A 265 -16.24 -2.29 -27.69
C LEU A 265 -16.79 -3.10 -26.50
N PHE A 266 -16.57 -4.42 -26.53
CA PHE A 266 -16.89 -5.30 -25.41
C PHE A 266 -15.97 -5.02 -24.20
N GLY A 267 -14.66 -4.93 -24.44
CA GLY A 267 -13.64 -4.61 -23.44
C GLY A 267 -13.85 -3.25 -22.78
N GLU A 268 -14.09 -2.19 -23.56
CA GLU A 268 -14.33 -0.83 -23.07
C GLU A 268 -15.52 -0.78 -22.10
N ALA A 269 -16.63 -1.46 -22.46
CA ALA A 269 -17.82 -1.50 -21.61
C ALA A 269 -17.59 -2.31 -20.32
N GLY A 270 -16.89 -3.45 -20.41
CA GLY A 270 -16.54 -4.26 -19.25
C GLY A 270 -15.57 -3.54 -18.32
N LEU A 271 -14.56 -2.87 -18.87
CA LEU A 271 -13.56 -2.11 -18.13
C LEU A 271 -14.19 -0.96 -17.34
N VAL A 272 -15.04 -0.15 -17.97
CA VAL A 272 -15.71 0.97 -17.30
C VAL A 272 -16.58 0.47 -16.14
N ARG A 273 -17.32 -0.62 -16.35
CA ARG A 273 -18.09 -1.25 -15.28
C ARG A 273 -17.20 -1.75 -14.13
N ALA A 274 -16.15 -2.48 -14.44
CA ALA A 274 -15.25 -3.05 -13.43
C ALA A 274 -14.53 -1.95 -12.63
N LEU A 275 -14.11 -0.86 -13.29
CA LEU A 275 -13.52 0.31 -12.64
C LEU A 275 -14.55 1.03 -11.74
N GLY A 276 -15.78 1.22 -12.22
CA GLY A 276 -16.87 1.76 -11.42
C GLY A 276 -17.07 0.96 -10.14
N GLU A 277 -17.08 -0.38 -10.22
CA GLU A 277 -17.25 -1.28 -9.05
C GLU A 277 -15.98 -1.47 -8.19
N MET A 278 -14.82 -0.92 -8.58
CA MET A 278 -13.52 -1.05 -7.89
C MET A 278 -13.09 0.21 -7.15
N VAL A 279 -13.57 1.38 -7.59
CA VAL A 279 -13.09 2.69 -7.15
C VAL A 279 -14.23 3.45 -6.47
N GLY A 280 -13.94 4.08 -5.33
CA GLY A 280 -14.87 4.97 -4.64
C GLY A 280 -14.99 6.33 -5.33
N ASP A 281 -16.00 7.10 -4.94
CA ASP A 281 -16.27 8.45 -5.43
C ASP A 281 -15.08 9.42 -5.32
N ASP A 282 -14.23 9.24 -4.32
CA ASP A 282 -13.02 10.03 -4.09
C ASP A 282 -11.78 9.55 -4.90
N GLY A 283 -11.94 8.48 -5.67
CA GLY A 283 -10.89 7.91 -6.52
C GLY A 283 -10.04 6.84 -5.83
N GLY A 284 -10.26 6.52 -4.56
CA GLY A 284 -9.55 5.45 -3.87
C GLY A 284 -10.09 4.06 -4.21
N VAL A 285 -9.22 3.07 -4.45
CA VAL A 285 -9.68 1.67 -4.60
C VAL A 285 -10.33 1.17 -3.32
N LEU A 286 -11.42 0.41 -3.47
CA LEU A 286 -12.20 -0.15 -2.36
C LEU A 286 -11.45 -1.22 -1.55
N SER A 287 -10.33 -1.74 -2.07
CA SER A 287 -9.40 -2.59 -1.31
C SER A 287 -8.58 -1.80 -0.29
N ARG A 288 -8.62 -0.46 -0.38
CA ARG A 288 -7.87 0.50 0.43
C ARG A 288 -6.35 0.36 0.32
N SER A 289 -5.86 -0.48 -0.59
CA SER A 289 -4.43 -0.76 -0.78
C SER A 289 -3.77 0.21 -1.76
N PRO A 290 -2.74 0.97 -1.34
CA PRO A 290 -2.00 1.84 -2.25
C PRO A 290 -1.28 1.06 -3.36
N GLN A 291 -0.85 -0.17 -3.08
CA GLN A 291 -0.25 -1.03 -4.09
C GLN A 291 -1.26 -1.43 -5.18
N ALA A 292 -2.51 -1.75 -4.80
CA ALA A 292 -3.58 -2.03 -5.76
C ALA A 292 -3.93 -0.78 -6.60
N GLN A 293 -3.97 0.39 -5.98
CA GLN A 293 -4.16 1.68 -6.65
C GLN A 293 -3.07 1.92 -7.72
N MET A 294 -1.80 1.71 -7.36
CA MET A 294 -0.67 1.85 -8.30
C MET A 294 -0.77 0.85 -9.46
N GLN A 295 -1.17 -0.39 -9.20
CA GLN A 295 -1.35 -1.41 -10.23
C GLN A 295 -2.47 -1.04 -11.21
N ALA A 296 -3.60 -0.50 -10.72
CA ALA A 296 -4.66 0.00 -11.59
C ALA A 296 -4.17 1.13 -12.50
N ILE A 297 -3.46 2.12 -11.95
CA ILE A 297 -2.87 3.24 -12.71
C ILE A 297 -1.91 2.71 -13.79
N ALA A 298 -1.03 1.78 -13.46
CA ALA A 298 -0.07 1.21 -14.41
C ALA A 298 -0.78 0.52 -15.60
N MET A 299 -1.82 -0.27 -15.35
CA MET A 299 -2.59 -0.93 -16.40
C MET A 299 -3.33 0.06 -17.31
N LEU A 300 -3.84 1.17 -16.75
CA LEU A 300 -4.49 2.21 -17.54
C LEU A 300 -3.48 3.02 -18.37
N ILE A 301 -2.26 3.23 -17.87
CA ILE A 301 -1.16 3.84 -18.64
C ILE A 301 -0.81 2.97 -19.84
N ASP A 302 -0.64 1.66 -19.63
CA ASP A 302 -0.37 0.69 -20.70
C ASP A 302 -1.49 0.68 -21.76
N LEU A 303 -2.75 0.64 -21.30
CA LEU A 303 -3.89 0.66 -22.20
C LEU A 303 -3.95 1.95 -23.01
N ARG A 304 -3.68 3.11 -22.38
CA ARG A 304 -3.59 4.39 -23.07
C ARG A 304 -2.47 4.41 -24.11
N ALA A 305 -1.33 3.78 -23.82
CA ALA A 305 -0.26 3.61 -24.81
C ALA A 305 -0.72 2.78 -26.02
N CYS A 306 -1.55 1.75 -25.81
CA CYS A 306 -2.15 0.96 -26.91
C CYS A 306 -3.09 1.81 -27.80
N TYR A 307 -3.89 2.70 -27.20
CA TYR A 307 -4.72 3.65 -27.96
C TYR A 307 -3.86 4.60 -28.81
N ARG A 308 -2.81 5.17 -28.23
CA ARG A 308 -1.86 6.05 -28.94
C ARG A 308 -1.17 5.34 -30.11
N ALA A 309 -0.70 4.11 -29.90
CA ALA A 309 -0.06 3.30 -30.94
C ALA A 309 -0.97 3.08 -32.17
N THR A 310 -2.28 2.99 -31.95
CA THR A 310 -3.29 2.81 -33.01
C THR A 310 -3.90 4.12 -33.51
N ARG A 311 -3.36 5.28 -33.09
CA ARG A 311 -3.84 6.64 -33.42
C ARG A 311 -5.32 6.82 -33.10
N ARG A 312 -5.73 6.36 -31.93
CA ARG A 312 -7.10 6.48 -31.41
C ARG A 312 -7.08 7.16 -30.06
N ASP A 313 -8.14 7.90 -29.77
CA ASP A 313 -8.36 8.44 -28.43
C ASP A 313 -9.01 7.38 -27.54
N PRO A 314 -8.56 7.24 -26.27
CA PRO A 314 -9.24 6.41 -25.30
C PRO A 314 -10.61 7.00 -24.95
N PRO A 315 -11.59 6.16 -24.56
CA PRO A 315 -12.84 6.63 -23.99
C PRO A 315 -12.62 7.62 -22.84
N SER A 316 -13.41 8.70 -22.79
CA SER A 316 -13.30 9.74 -21.75
C SER A 316 -13.40 9.17 -20.33
N ALA A 317 -14.18 8.11 -20.13
CA ALA A 317 -14.29 7.39 -18.87
C ALA A 317 -12.95 6.82 -18.36
N ILE A 318 -12.07 6.37 -19.25
CA ILE A 318 -10.75 5.84 -18.88
C ILE A 318 -9.82 6.98 -18.42
N GLU A 319 -9.80 8.09 -19.15
CA GLU A 319 -9.00 9.27 -18.77
C GLU A 319 -9.52 9.89 -17.47
N ALA A 320 -10.85 9.99 -17.31
CA ALA A 320 -11.47 10.45 -16.07
C ALA A 320 -11.10 9.54 -14.88
N MET A 321 -11.12 8.21 -15.08
CA MET A 321 -10.70 7.27 -14.04
C MET A 321 -9.23 7.44 -13.67
N LEU A 322 -8.33 7.58 -14.65
CA LEU A 322 -6.91 7.83 -14.37
C LEU A 322 -6.71 9.14 -13.58
N ALA A 323 -7.46 10.19 -13.91
CA ALA A 323 -7.43 11.47 -13.20
C ALA A 323 -7.98 11.37 -11.76
N MET A 324 -8.92 10.46 -11.48
CA MET A 324 -9.43 10.17 -10.14
C MET A 324 -8.47 9.31 -9.30
N LEU A 325 -7.75 8.37 -9.91
CA LEU A 325 -6.89 7.45 -9.17
C LEU A 325 -5.62 8.11 -8.60
N VAL A 326 -5.13 9.20 -9.20
CA VAL A 326 -3.85 9.83 -8.80
C VAL A 326 -3.94 10.68 -7.52
N PRO A 327 -4.92 11.60 -7.35
CA PRO A 327 -5.00 12.47 -6.16
C PRO A 327 -4.98 11.75 -4.80
N PRO A 328 -5.65 10.59 -4.62
CA PRO A 328 -5.60 9.84 -3.36
C PRO A 328 -4.18 9.36 -3.01
N LEU A 329 -3.41 8.84 -3.98
CA LEU A 329 -2.01 8.44 -3.72
C LEU A 329 -1.17 9.62 -3.22
N LEU A 330 -1.33 10.79 -3.85
CA LEU A 330 -0.64 12.00 -3.41
C LEU A 330 -1.06 12.42 -1.99
N ALA A 331 -2.31 12.17 -1.62
CA ALA A 331 -2.83 12.42 -0.27
C ALA A 331 -2.35 11.39 0.78
N LEU A 332 -1.68 10.31 0.37
CA LEU A 332 -1.09 9.30 1.26
C LEU A 332 0.45 9.29 1.18
N MET A 333 1.05 10.33 0.62
CA MET A 333 2.50 10.52 0.63
C MET A 333 2.99 10.97 2.01
N HIS A 334 4.10 10.39 2.44
CA HIS A 334 4.91 10.89 3.56
C HIS A 334 5.75 12.10 3.13
N SER A 335 6.40 12.74 4.10
CA SER A 335 7.27 13.91 3.85
C SER A 335 8.52 13.58 3.03
N ASP A 336 8.93 12.31 2.99
CA ASP A 336 9.99 11.77 2.12
C ASP A 336 9.53 11.58 0.66
N GLY A 337 8.23 11.74 0.38
CA GLY A 337 7.62 11.52 -0.93
C GLY A 337 7.26 10.06 -1.23
N GLY A 338 7.54 9.11 -0.33
CA GLY A 338 7.13 7.72 -0.44
C GLY A 338 5.71 7.48 0.10
N LEU A 339 5.23 6.24 -0.03
CA LEU A 339 3.96 5.81 0.59
C LEU A 339 4.22 5.02 1.87
N GLY A 340 3.28 5.12 2.81
CA GLY A 340 3.23 4.31 4.03
C GLY A 340 2.81 2.86 3.78
N SER A 341 2.88 2.05 4.83
CA SER A 341 2.66 0.59 4.80
C SER A 341 1.20 0.24 5.12
N TRP A 342 0.33 0.35 4.12
CA TRP A 342 -1.12 0.20 4.31
C TRP A 342 -1.73 -1.01 3.58
N GLN A 343 -2.63 -1.73 4.25
CA GLN A 343 -3.45 -2.82 3.67
C GLN A 343 -2.62 -3.85 2.88
N GLY A 344 -1.55 -4.32 3.53
CA GLY A 344 -0.60 -5.29 3.01
C GLY A 344 0.47 -4.74 2.07
N ALA A 345 0.40 -3.47 1.67
CA ALA A 345 1.47 -2.86 0.89
C ALA A 345 2.76 -2.75 1.72
N PRO A 346 3.95 -2.97 1.13
CA PRO A 346 5.20 -2.51 1.72
C PRO A 346 5.35 -0.99 1.58
N ALA A 347 6.33 -0.40 2.24
CA ALA A 347 6.65 1.00 2.03
C ALA A 347 7.14 1.26 0.60
N VAL A 348 6.50 2.19 -0.12
CA VAL A 348 6.87 2.49 -1.51
C VAL A 348 7.82 3.68 -1.56
N SER A 349 8.91 3.55 -2.34
CA SER A 349 9.90 4.61 -2.52
C SER A 349 9.34 5.80 -3.29
N ALA A 350 9.85 6.99 -2.98
CA ALA A 350 9.48 8.24 -3.65
C ALA A 350 9.77 8.19 -5.16
N GLU A 351 10.90 7.60 -5.56
CA GLU A 351 11.28 7.44 -6.97
C GLU A 351 10.25 6.61 -7.75
N ARG A 352 9.85 5.46 -7.20
CA ARG A 352 8.88 4.57 -7.85
C ARG A 352 7.51 5.23 -7.99
N LEU A 353 7.08 5.97 -6.96
CA LEU A 353 5.83 6.71 -7.02
C LEU A 353 5.93 7.86 -8.05
N ALA A 354 7.01 8.64 -8.03
CA ALA A 354 7.23 9.75 -8.95
C ALA A 354 7.23 9.29 -10.42
N ALA A 355 7.91 8.18 -10.73
CA ALA A 355 7.91 7.58 -12.06
C ALA A 355 6.48 7.21 -12.53
N LEU A 356 5.69 6.59 -11.65
CA LEU A 356 4.29 6.25 -11.95
C LEU A 356 3.43 7.49 -12.20
N ILE A 357 3.53 8.51 -11.35
CA ILE A 357 2.77 9.75 -11.51
C ILE A 357 3.19 10.49 -12.78
N ALA A 358 4.48 10.57 -13.07
CA ALA A 358 4.98 11.17 -14.31
C ALA A 358 4.44 10.44 -15.55
N ALA A 359 4.50 9.11 -15.57
CA ALA A 359 4.00 8.30 -16.67
C ALA A 359 2.46 8.39 -16.82
N SER A 360 1.74 8.63 -15.73
CA SER A 360 0.29 8.89 -15.76
C SER A 360 -0.05 10.17 -16.52
N GLY A 361 0.86 11.14 -16.60
CA GLY A 361 0.61 12.45 -17.21
C GLY A 361 -0.44 13.31 -16.48
N VAL A 362 -1.00 12.82 -15.36
CA VAL A 362 -1.99 13.54 -14.56
C VAL A 362 -1.26 14.60 -13.74
N ARG A 363 -1.66 15.86 -13.91
CA ARG A 363 -1.17 16.99 -13.11
C ARG A 363 -2.26 17.42 -12.14
N THR A 364 -2.10 17.06 -10.89
CA THR A 364 -3.10 17.33 -9.85
C THR A 364 -2.46 17.61 -8.50
N ARG A 365 -3.25 18.12 -7.57
CA ARG A 365 -2.85 18.32 -6.17
C ARG A 365 -3.31 17.11 -5.34
N PRO A 366 -2.67 16.85 -4.18
CA PRO A 366 -3.19 15.91 -3.21
C PRO A 366 -4.66 16.20 -2.87
N LEU A 367 -5.46 15.14 -2.76
CA LEU A 367 -6.85 15.27 -2.33
C LEU A 367 -6.91 15.85 -0.91
N ARG A 368 -7.79 16.84 -0.68
CA ARG A 368 -7.90 17.53 0.61
C ARG A 368 -8.73 16.75 1.63
N ASP A 369 -9.78 16.08 1.17
CA ASP A 369 -10.68 15.28 1.99
C ASP A 369 -10.84 13.91 1.34
N VAL A 370 -10.34 12.87 2.01
CA VAL A 370 -10.27 11.49 1.49
C VAL A 370 -11.22 10.60 2.30
N ARG A 371 -12.50 10.98 2.35
CA ARG A 371 -13.50 10.28 3.17
C ARG A 371 -13.76 8.86 2.67
N GLY A 372 -13.84 8.67 1.35
CA GLY A 372 -14.18 7.38 0.74
C GLY A 372 -13.07 6.34 0.92
N TRP A 373 -11.81 6.72 0.70
CA TRP A 373 -10.66 5.82 0.87
C TRP A 373 -10.31 5.59 2.34
N GLY A 374 -10.64 6.56 3.19
CA GLY A 374 -10.64 6.39 4.63
C GLY A 374 -9.35 6.75 5.36
N TYR A 375 -8.40 7.40 4.68
CA TYR A 375 -7.16 7.87 5.28
C TYR A 375 -7.23 9.36 5.60
N GLN A 376 -6.84 9.76 6.80
CA GLN A 376 -6.69 11.15 7.16
C GLN A 376 -5.23 11.55 7.10
N ARG A 377 -4.94 12.66 6.40
CA ARG A 377 -3.61 13.26 6.33
C ARG A 377 -3.61 14.65 6.95
N VAL A 378 -2.65 14.88 7.84
CA VAL A 378 -2.30 16.21 8.35
C VAL A 378 -0.89 16.53 7.88
N TYR A 379 -0.74 17.68 7.22
CA TYR A 379 0.55 18.18 6.76
C TYR A 379 0.88 19.46 7.51
N ALA A 380 1.95 19.41 8.31
CA ALA A 380 2.41 20.48 9.19
C ALA A 380 3.91 20.64 8.94
N LYS A 381 4.27 21.37 7.88
CA LYS A 381 5.63 21.32 7.29
C LYS A 381 6.71 21.60 8.37
N PRO A 382 7.69 20.70 8.57
CA PRO A 382 8.08 19.59 7.67
C PRO A 382 7.51 18.21 8.04
N ALA A 383 6.55 18.13 8.95
CA ALA A 383 5.92 16.88 9.41
C ALA A 383 4.70 16.46 8.58
N THR A 384 4.47 15.14 8.52
CA THR A 384 3.28 14.52 7.94
C THR A 384 2.77 13.41 8.87
N LEU A 385 1.49 13.51 9.23
CA LEU A 385 0.76 12.49 9.98
C LEU A 385 -0.29 11.85 9.05
N GLN A 386 -0.34 10.52 9.07
CA GLN A 386 -1.33 9.71 8.35
C GLN A 386 -2.08 8.83 9.34
N LEU A 387 -3.41 8.70 9.23
CA LEU A 387 -4.26 7.90 10.11
C LEU A 387 -5.26 7.07 9.30
N ASP A 388 -5.37 5.77 9.60
CA ASP A 388 -6.44 4.89 9.10
C ASP A 388 -7.74 5.15 9.89
N ALA A 389 -8.68 5.88 9.29
CA ALA A 389 -9.90 6.36 9.94
C ALA A 389 -11.17 5.85 9.22
N SER A 390 -11.17 4.59 8.78
CA SER A 390 -12.32 3.98 8.10
C SER A 390 -12.44 2.49 8.42
N PRO A 391 -13.64 1.91 8.31
CA PRO A 391 -13.80 0.46 8.44
C PRO A 391 -12.87 -0.31 7.49
N PRO A 392 -12.47 -1.53 7.87
CA PRO A 392 -11.68 -2.40 6.99
C PRO A 392 -12.38 -2.63 5.64
N PRO A 393 -11.61 -2.87 4.55
CA PRO A 393 -12.21 -3.17 3.26
C PRO A 393 -13.07 -4.44 3.34
N LEU A 394 -14.21 -4.44 2.65
CA LEU A 394 -15.08 -5.62 2.58
C LEU A 394 -14.31 -6.81 1.99
N ALA A 395 -14.66 -8.03 2.43
CA ALA A 395 -13.97 -9.25 2.04
C ALA A 395 -13.93 -9.51 0.51
N LYS A 396 -14.88 -8.94 -0.26
CA LYS A 396 -14.90 -9.01 -1.74
C LYS A 396 -13.89 -8.09 -2.43
N HIS A 397 -13.36 -7.09 -1.71
CA HIS A 397 -12.37 -6.13 -2.21
C HIS A 397 -10.98 -6.37 -1.61
N ALA A 398 -10.91 -6.97 -0.42
CA ALA A 398 -9.66 -7.23 0.28
C ALA A 398 -8.81 -8.33 -0.40
N ARG A 399 -7.57 -8.00 -0.76
CA ARG A 399 -6.52 -8.94 -1.21
C ARG A 399 -5.47 -9.23 -0.14
N SER A 400 -5.20 -8.25 0.71
CA SER A 400 -4.23 -8.32 1.81
C SER A 400 -4.70 -7.40 2.93
N GLY A 401 -6.01 -7.41 3.20
CA GLY A 401 -6.64 -6.47 4.13
C GLY A 401 -6.09 -6.64 5.54
N CYS A 402 -5.80 -5.53 6.21
CA CYS A 402 -5.21 -5.48 7.55
C CYS A 402 -6.25 -5.10 8.61
N ALA A 403 -6.02 -5.53 9.84
CA ALA A 403 -6.74 -5.07 11.03
C ALA A 403 -6.11 -3.77 11.58
N SER A 404 -5.93 -2.78 10.70
CA SER A 404 -5.15 -1.55 10.90
C SER A 404 -5.95 -0.34 11.38
N THR A 405 -7.25 -0.48 11.65
CA THR A 405 -8.10 0.67 11.98
C THR A 405 -7.55 1.46 13.18
N LEU A 406 -7.50 2.79 13.04
CA LEU A 406 -6.87 3.77 13.94
C LEU A 406 -5.33 3.69 14.04
N ALA A 407 -4.65 2.88 13.23
CA ALA A 407 -3.20 2.95 13.10
C ALA A 407 -2.77 4.25 12.42
N PHE A 408 -1.59 4.74 12.77
CA PHE A 408 -1.01 5.94 12.19
C PHE A 408 0.44 5.74 11.78
N GLU A 409 0.89 6.56 10.83
CA GLU A 409 2.31 6.74 10.52
C GLU A 409 2.66 8.23 10.65
N PHE A 410 3.88 8.52 11.09
CA PHE A 410 4.36 9.89 11.33
C PHE A 410 5.78 10.06 10.80
N SER A 411 5.99 11.09 9.99
CA SER A 411 7.30 11.47 9.47
C SER A 411 7.58 12.96 9.67
N HIS A 412 8.86 13.31 9.77
CA HIS A 412 9.33 14.69 9.82
C HIS A 412 10.58 14.84 8.95
N GLY A 413 10.55 15.79 8.00
CA GLY A 413 11.62 15.93 7.03
C GLY A 413 11.69 14.68 6.13
N THR A 414 12.88 14.10 5.97
CA THR A 414 13.08 12.86 5.20
C THR A 414 12.94 11.58 6.02
N HIS A 415 12.73 11.69 7.34
CA HIS A 415 12.74 10.55 8.25
C HIS A 415 11.34 10.16 8.71
N ARG A 416 11.06 8.86 8.75
CA ARG A 416 9.84 8.28 9.32
C ARG A 416 10.11 7.90 10.77
N LEU A 417 9.37 8.49 11.70
CA LEU A 417 9.53 8.22 13.12
C LEU A 417 8.67 7.04 13.56
N ILE A 418 7.39 7.08 13.21
CA ILE A 418 6.41 6.02 13.50
C ILE A 418 5.93 5.43 12.18
N VAL A 419 5.97 4.11 12.06
CA VAL A 419 5.60 3.36 10.85
C VAL A 419 4.64 2.22 11.19
N ASN A 420 4.17 1.48 10.17
CA ASN A 420 3.62 0.15 10.32
C ASN A 420 4.55 -0.89 9.69
N CYS A 421 4.42 -2.17 10.08
CA CYS A 421 5.32 -3.23 9.61
C CYS A 421 5.28 -3.41 8.08
N GLY A 422 4.08 -3.43 7.49
CA GLY A 422 3.86 -3.56 6.05
C GLY A 422 4.19 -4.94 5.46
N GLY A 423 4.10 -5.06 4.13
CA GLY A 423 4.70 -6.15 3.36
C GLY A 423 3.91 -7.47 3.26
N ALA A 424 2.74 -7.59 3.87
CA ALA A 424 1.95 -8.83 3.81
C ALA A 424 1.56 -9.24 2.37
N GLY A 425 1.26 -8.27 1.50
CA GLY A 425 0.86 -8.49 0.11
C GLY A 425 1.99 -8.95 -0.81
N ILE A 426 3.24 -8.93 -0.32
CA ILE A 426 4.42 -9.42 -1.04
C ILE A 426 5.05 -10.65 -0.36
N ALA A 427 4.33 -11.25 0.60
CA ALA A 427 4.76 -12.48 1.25
C ALA A 427 4.92 -13.63 0.24
N GLY A 428 6.03 -14.36 0.35
CA GLY A 428 6.47 -15.31 -0.66
C GLY A 428 7.63 -14.81 -1.54
N GLY A 429 8.01 -13.54 -1.40
CA GLY A 429 9.36 -13.05 -1.71
C GLY A 429 10.30 -13.29 -0.53
N GLN A 430 11.12 -12.29 -0.17
CA GLN A 430 11.97 -12.39 1.02
C GLN A 430 11.14 -12.42 2.31
N VAL A 431 10.01 -11.70 2.33
CA VAL A 431 8.99 -11.83 3.37
C VAL A 431 8.44 -13.27 3.37
N PRO A 432 8.68 -14.06 4.43
CA PRO A 432 8.21 -15.44 4.47
C PRO A 432 6.69 -15.53 4.52
N VAL A 433 6.09 -16.48 3.79
CA VAL A 433 4.62 -16.70 3.80
C VAL A 433 4.09 -16.96 5.22
N ARG A 434 4.88 -17.60 6.08
CA ARG A 434 4.49 -17.94 7.46
C ARG A 434 4.19 -16.72 8.35
N ILE A 435 4.72 -15.54 8.02
CA ILE A 435 4.47 -14.31 8.81
C ILE A 435 3.40 -13.40 8.18
N GLU A 436 2.85 -13.75 7.01
CA GLU A 436 1.88 -12.92 6.27
C GLU A 436 0.67 -12.49 7.13
N GLN A 437 0.08 -13.44 7.85
CA GLN A 437 -1.07 -13.14 8.72
C GLN A 437 -0.68 -12.24 9.89
N GLY A 438 0.53 -12.43 10.44
CA GLY A 438 1.06 -11.59 11.52
C GLY A 438 1.22 -10.15 11.08
N LEU A 439 1.72 -9.91 9.86
CA LEU A 439 1.87 -8.57 9.27
C LEU A 439 0.53 -7.86 9.01
N ARG A 440 -0.59 -8.60 9.01
CA ARG A 440 -1.95 -8.05 8.86
C ARG A 440 -2.67 -7.87 10.20
N ALA A 441 -2.11 -8.39 11.28
CA ALA A 441 -2.67 -8.28 12.62
C ALA A 441 -2.62 -6.83 13.13
N THR A 442 -3.49 -6.50 14.08
CA THR A 442 -3.52 -5.18 14.72
C THR A 442 -2.18 -4.88 15.42
N ALA A 443 -1.52 -5.91 15.96
CA ALA A 443 -0.22 -5.80 16.63
C ALA A 443 0.96 -5.43 15.69
N ALA A 444 0.78 -5.52 14.37
CA ALA A 444 1.78 -5.11 13.36
C ALA A 444 1.62 -3.65 12.90
N HIS A 445 0.69 -2.93 13.52
CA HIS A 445 0.37 -1.55 13.22
C HIS A 445 0.46 -0.69 14.48
N SER A 446 0.80 0.59 14.31
CA SER A 446 0.99 1.53 15.42
C SER A 446 -0.37 1.96 16.00
N THR A 447 -1.00 1.07 16.76
CA THR A 447 -2.36 1.21 17.34
C THR A 447 -2.53 0.38 18.62
N MET A 448 -3.73 0.38 19.21
CA MET A 448 -4.07 -0.37 20.40
C MET A 448 -4.58 -1.80 20.09
N VAL A 449 -4.01 -2.78 20.78
CA VAL A 449 -4.46 -4.17 20.87
C VAL A 449 -5.13 -4.39 22.23
N LEU A 450 -6.27 -5.09 22.25
CA LEU A 450 -7.00 -5.40 23.46
C LEU A 450 -7.22 -6.92 23.61
N GLY A 451 -6.84 -7.49 24.73
CA GLY A 451 -7.00 -8.91 25.02
C GLY A 451 -6.25 -9.82 24.05
N ASP A 452 -5.11 -9.35 23.53
CA ASP A 452 -4.30 -10.02 22.50
C ASP A 452 -5.12 -10.41 21.24
N ALA A 453 -6.13 -9.59 20.93
CA ALA A 453 -7.05 -9.81 19.82
C ALA A 453 -6.94 -8.67 18.80
N ASN A 454 -7.09 -9.03 17.53
CA ASN A 454 -7.21 -8.04 16.45
C ASN A 454 -8.53 -7.26 16.56
N SER A 455 -8.51 -5.98 16.17
CA SER A 455 -9.70 -5.14 16.03
C SER A 455 -10.66 -5.68 14.95
N THR A 456 -10.11 -6.37 13.94
CA THR A 456 -10.84 -7.10 12.91
C THR A 456 -10.23 -8.47 12.68
N ALA A 457 -11.07 -9.50 12.51
CA ALA A 457 -10.58 -10.85 12.27
C ALA A 457 -9.79 -10.92 10.95
N VAL A 458 -8.54 -11.35 11.03
CA VAL A 458 -7.68 -11.65 9.88
C VAL A 458 -7.95 -13.09 9.45
N LEU A 459 -8.37 -13.28 8.19
CA LEU A 459 -8.64 -14.58 7.62
C LEU A 459 -7.55 -14.98 6.61
N ILE A 460 -7.56 -16.25 6.23
CA ILE A 460 -6.73 -16.80 5.15
C ILE A 460 -7.00 -16.10 3.81
N ASN A 461 -6.07 -16.25 2.86
CA ASN A 461 -6.17 -15.73 1.48
C ASN A 461 -6.44 -14.22 1.42
N GLY A 462 -5.88 -13.44 2.34
CA GLY A 462 -5.99 -11.98 2.25
C GLY A 462 -7.28 -11.35 2.76
N LYS A 463 -8.24 -12.16 3.21
CA LYS A 463 -9.60 -11.72 3.57
C LYS A 463 -9.72 -11.26 5.02
N LEU A 464 -10.76 -10.47 5.29
CA LEU A 464 -11.13 -10.01 6.64
C LEU A 464 -12.50 -10.58 7.02
N GLY A 465 -12.68 -10.84 8.31
CA GLY A 465 -13.91 -11.35 8.91
C GLY A 465 -14.62 -10.31 9.76
N GLY A 466 -15.35 -10.76 10.79
CA GLY A 466 -16.03 -9.87 11.74
C GLY A 466 -15.04 -9.03 12.55
N GLY A 467 -15.42 -7.79 12.88
CA GLY A 467 -14.53 -6.82 13.48
C GLY A 467 -15.16 -5.45 13.56
N VAL A 468 -14.35 -4.44 13.25
CA VAL A 468 -14.80 -3.05 13.09
C VAL A 468 -15.86 -2.98 11.98
N ASN A 469 -17.01 -2.40 12.31
CA ASN A 469 -18.09 -2.10 11.36
C ASN A 469 -18.27 -0.59 11.19
N GLU A 470 -17.99 0.17 12.24
CA GLU A 470 -18.23 1.60 12.29
C GLU A 470 -16.97 2.33 12.74
N VAL A 471 -16.65 3.41 12.04
CA VAL A 471 -15.62 4.35 12.43
C VAL A 471 -16.21 5.75 12.42
N GLU A 472 -16.05 6.44 13.54
CA GLU A 472 -16.37 7.86 13.66
C GLU A 472 -15.06 8.64 13.55
N ILE A 473 -15.10 9.81 12.92
CA ILE A 473 -13.95 10.71 12.77
C ILE A 473 -14.42 12.16 12.84
N ASP A 474 -13.80 12.91 13.74
CA ASP A 474 -13.85 14.37 13.81
C ASP A 474 -12.48 14.95 13.50
N ARG A 475 -12.47 16.02 12.69
CA ARG A 475 -11.26 16.76 12.32
C ARG A 475 -11.52 18.24 12.56
N ARG A 476 -10.68 18.86 13.40
CA ARG A 476 -10.76 20.29 13.70
C ARG A 476 -9.39 20.93 13.84
N THR A 477 -9.31 22.19 13.46
CA THR A 477 -8.20 23.06 13.85
C THR A 477 -8.50 23.64 15.22
N ILE A 478 -7.51 23.64 16.10
CA ILE A 478 -7.59 24.23 17.43
C ILE A 478 -6.55 25.35 17.56
N GLU A 479 -6.95 26.43 18.23
CA GLU A 479 -6.05 27.52 18.61
C GLU A 479 -5.28 27.11 19.87
N LEU A 480 -3.97 27.33 19.88
CA LEU A 480 -3.11 27.19 21.05
C LEU A 480 -2.64 28.57 21.49
N GLU A 481 -2.10 28.67 22.71
CA GLU A 481 -1.48 29.92 23.19
C GLU A 481 -0.41 30.45 22.22
N TYR A 482 0.33 29.53 21.58
CA TYR A 482 1.34 29.84 20.55
C TYR A 482 1.11 28.97 19.30
N GLY A 483 0.36 29.52 18.34
CA GLY A 483 0.09 28.90 17.03
C GLY A 483 -1.19 28.06 16.99
N THR A 484 -1.36 27.29 15.93
CA THR A 484 -2.51 26.38 15.78
C THR A 484 -2.07 24.92 15.79
N ALA A 485 -3.03 24.01 15.98
CA ALA A 485 -2.84 22.58 15.78
C ALA A 485 -4.02 21.95 15.06
N THR A 486 -3.77 20.87 14.33
CA THR A 486 -4.84 20.03 13.78
C THR A 486 -5.08 18.85 14.72
N ARG A 487 -6.32 18.68 15.14
CA ARG A 487 -6.78 17.58 15.99
C ARG A 487 -7.66 16.63 15.19
N LEU A 488 -7.30 15.35 15.21
CA LEU A 488 -8.08 14.23 14.71
C LEU A 488 -8.59 13.42 15.91
N GLU A 489 -9.89 13.14 15.97
CA GLU A 489 -10.48 12.25 16.97
C GLU A 489 -11.29 11.19 16.26
N ALA A 490 -10.92 9.93 16.43
CA ALA A 490 -11.60 8.84 15.76
C ALA A 490 -11.83 7.66 16.68
N SER A 491 -12.91 6.92 16.47
CA SER A 491 -13.31 5.78 17.30
C SER A 491 -13.74 4.59 16.44
N HIS A 492 -13.59 3.37 16.95
CA HIS A 492 -14.07 2.16 16.28
C HIS A 492 -14.71 1.16 17.25
N ASP A 493 -15.61 0.33 16.72
CA ASP A 493 -16.39 -0.66 17.49
C ASP A 493 -15.79 -2.08 17.53
N GLY A 494 -14.62 -2.31 16.94
CA GLY A 494 -14.03 -3.65 16.79
C GLY A 494 -13.87 -4.49 18.07
N TYR A 495 -13.78 -3.84 19.25
CA TYR A 495 -13.70 -4.50 20.55
C TYR A 495 -15.02 -4.55 21.32
N ALA A 496 -16.10 -3.96 20.80
CA ALA A 496 -17.37 -3.79 21.50
C ALA A 496 -18.03 -5.14 21.83
N ALA A 497 -18.13 -6.03 20.84
CA ALA A 497 -18.75 -7.35 21.02
C ALA A 497 -17.99 -8.20 22.07
N ARG A 498 -16.67 -8.30 21.93
CA ARG A 498 -15.81 -9.17 22.76
C ARG A 498 -15.55 -8.58 24.15
N PHE A 499 -15.22 -7.29 24.22
CA PHE A 499 -14.75 -6.65 25.45
C PHE A 499 -15.73 -5.64 26.05
N GLY A 500 -16.71 -5.17 25.27
CA GLY A 500 -17.66 -4.13 25.70
C GLY A 500 -17.07 -2.72 25.64
N LEU A 501 -16.00 -2.53 24.89
CA LEU A 501 -15.25 -1.28 24.81
C LEU A 501 -15.10 -0.84 23.35
N LEU A 502 -15.28 0.45 23.10
CA LEU A 502 -14.85 1.14 21.90
C LEU A 502 -13.40 1.58 22.10
N HIS A 503 -12.61 1.53 21.04
CA HIS A 503 -11.28 2.15 21.04
C HIS A 503 -11.41 3.50 20.36
N GLN A 504 -10.99 4.55 21.04
CA GLN A 504 -10.98 5.92 20.55
C GLN A 504 -9.56 6.46 20.61
N ARG A 505 -9.12 7.13 19.56
CA ARG A 505 -7.81 7.74 19.44
C ARG A 505 -7.95 9.20 19.08
N ILE A 506 -7.22 10.04 19.81
CA ILE A 506 -7.09 11.47 19.55
C ILE A 506 -5.64 11.75 19.20
N LEU A 507 -5.39 12.41 18.06
CA LEU A 507 -4.07 12.86 17.63
C LEU A 507 -4.10 14.35 17.37
N THR A 508 -3.22 15.11 18.02
CA THR A 508 -3.10 16.56 17.84
C THR A 508 -1.70 16.89 17.39
N LEU A 509 -1.57 17.39 16.15
CA LEU A 509 -0.30 17.79 15.55
C LEU A 509 -0.23 19.32 15.48
N ARG A 510 0.79 19.92 16.11
CA ARG A 510 1.08 21.35 15.96
C ARG A 510 1.37 21.70 14.50
N GLU A 511 0.99 22.91 14.08
CA GLU A 511 1.15 23.38 12.70
C GLU A 511 2.62 23.46 12.23
N ASP A 512 3.56 23.67 13.16
CA ASP A 512 5.01 23.66 12.91
C ASP A 512 5.61 22.25 12.80
N GLY A 513 4.80 21.22 13.08
CA GLY A 513 5.21 19.82 13.03
C GLY A 513 6.19 19.40 14.15
N SER A 514 6.40 20.23 15.18
CA SER A 514 7.38 19.97 16.25
C SER A 514 6.83 19.08 17.38
N GLU A 515 5.51 18.94 17.48
CA GLU A 515 4.84 18.27 18.59
C GLU A 515 3.61 17.48 18.11
N LEU A 516 3.59 16.19 18.40
CA LEU A 516 2.46 15.30 18.21
C LEU A 516 2.01 14.77 19.58
N ARG A 517 0.79 15.13 19.98
CA ARG A 517 0.13 14.60 21.18
C ARG A 517 -0.84 13.50 20.78
N GLY A 518 -0.84 12.42 21.54
CA GLY A 518 -1.79 11.34 21.33
C GLY A 518 -2.46 10.91 22.62
N GLU A 519 -3.73 10.53 22.50
CA GLU A 519 -4.51 9.96 23.58
C GLU A 519 -5.28 8.76 23.06
N ASP A 520 -5.12 7.62 23.73
CA ASP A 520 -5.87 6.41 23.45
C ASP A 520 -6.86 6.17 24.60
N LEU A 521 -8.14 6.02 24.25
CA LEU A 521 -9.25 5.86 25.16
C LEU A 521 -9.94 4.53 24.91
N LEU A 522 -10.31 3.86 25.99
CA LEU A 522 -11.25 2.75 25.99
C LEU A 522 -12.57 3.26 26.58
N VAL A 523 -13.62 3.29 25.76
CA VAL A 523 -14.93 3.85 26.14
C VAL A 523 -15.96 2.72 26.24
N PRO A 524 -16.71 2.58 27.35
CA PRO A 524 -17.77 1.57 27.44
C PRO A 524 -18.82 1.71 26.34
N ALA A 525 -19.01 0.65 25.53
CA ALA A 525 -19.93 0.66 24.39
C ALA A 525 -21.42 0.58 24.79
N GLY A 526 -21.73 0.39 26.08
CA GLY A 526 -23.11 0.22 26.56
C GLY A 526 -23.30 0.65 28.02
N ARG A 527 -24.57 0.82 28.41
CA ARG A 527 -24.96 1.38 29.72
C ARG A 527 -24.69 0.47 30.92
N ARG A 528 -24.51 -0.84 30.71
CA ARG A 528 -24.12 -1.79 31.76
C ARG A 528 -22.61 -2.03 31.66
N GLY A 529 -21.85 -1.42 32.57
CA GLY A 529 -20.41 -1.64 32.67
C GLY A 529 -20.08 -3.12 32.91
N LYS A 530 -19.29 -3.72 32.03
CA LYS A 530 -18.74 -5.06 32.27
C LYS A 530 -17.69 -4.94 33.39
N ARG A 531 -17.66 -5.90 34.32
CA ARG A 531 -16.66 -5.95 35.40
C ARG A 531 -15.40 -6.67 34.94
N GLY A 532 -14.28 -6.39 35.61
CA GLY A 532 -13.00 -7.03 35.36
C GLY A 532 -12.03 -6.16 34.56
N LYS A 533 -10.80 -6.65 34.42
CA LYS A 533 -9.76 -6.01 33.63
C LYS A 533 -9.46 -6.83 32.37
N VAL A 534 -8.92 -6.17 31.35
CA VAL A 534 -8.48 -6.79 30.10
C VAL A 534 -7.09 -6.25 29.77
N PRO A 535 -6.12 -7.09 29.35
CA PRO A 535 -4.82 -6.60 28.97
C PRO A 535 -4.92 -5.74 27.71
N PHE A 536 -4.16 -4.65 27.66
CA PHE A 536 -4.02 -3.80 26.48
C PHE A 536 -2.54 -3.58 26.17
N ALA A 537 -2.26 -3.32 24.90
CA ALA A 537 -0.94 -2.88 24.44
C ALA A 537 -1.12 -1.82 23.34
N ILE A 538 -0.57 -0.63 23.53
CA ILE A 538 -0.48 0.42 22.53
C ILE A 538 0.93 0.37 21.95
N ARG A 539 1.03 0.07 20.65
CA ARG A 539 2.31 -0.14 19.97
C ARG A 539 2.66 1.05 19.09
N PHE A 540 3.96 1.34 19.03
CA PHE A 540 4.55 2.37 18.18
C PHE A 540 5.79 1.79 17.49
N HIS A 541 5.63 1.32 16.26
CA HIS A 541 6.74 0.77 15.49
C HIS A 541 7.62 1.92 15.01
N LEU A 542 8.92 1.86 15.29
CA LEU A 542 9.86 2.90 14.91
C LEU A 542 10.35 2.71 13.47
N GLY A 543 10.64 3.82 12.79
CA GLY A 543 11.24 3.77 11.47
C GLY A 543 12.64 3.15 11.49
N PRO A 544 13.10 2.58 10.36
CA PRO A 544 14.35 1.81 10.27
C PRO A 544 15.61 2.63 10.56
N GLU A 545 15.53 3.95 10.45
CA GLU A 545 16.65 4.86 10.68
C GLU A 545 16.65 5.50 12.07
N VAL A 546 15.67 5.15 12.93
CA VAL A 546 15.51 5.75 14.26
C VAL A 546 16.37 4.99 15.27
N GLU A 547 17.32 5.67 15.91
CA GLU A 547 18.07 5.11 17.03
C GLU A 547 17.38 5.42 18.37
N LEU A 548 17.08 4.38 19.15
CA LEU A 548 16.43 4.51 20.46
C LEU A 548 17.45 4.74 21.59
N ARG A 549 17.15 5.67 22.48
CA ARG A 549 17.84 5.91 23.75
C ARG A 549 16.85 5.83 24.91
N SER A 550 16.88 4.75 25.68
CA SER A 550 15.99 4.61 26.85
C SER A 550 16.36 5.59 27.96
N SER A 551 15.35 6.18 28.60
CA SER A 551 15.53 6.99 29.80
C SER A 551 15.55 6.13 31.07
N SER A 552 16.20 6.61 32.12
CA SER A 552 16.29 5.93 33.43
C SER A 552 14.96 5.79 34.17
N ASN A 553 13.93 6.58 33.80
CA ASN A 553 12.64 6.61 34.47
C ASN A 553 11.56 5.71 33.83
N ASN A 554 11.89 4.97 32.75
CA ASN A 554 10.96 4.14 31.96
C ASN A 554 9.66 4.85 31.50
N ARG A 555 9.59 6.19 31.56
CA ARG A 555 8.43 7.00 31.13
C ARG A 555 8.75 7.92 29.98
N SER A 556 10.00 7.94 29.55
CA SER A 556 10.42 8.60 28.32
C SER A 556 11.44 7.77 27.54
N ALA A 557 11.47 8.00 26.24
CA ALA A 557 12.48 7.44 25.34
C ALA A 557 12.95 8.54 24.37
N GLY A 558 14.26 8.65 24.21
CA GLY A 558 14.89 9.49 23.19
C GLY A 558 14.92 8.77 21.85
N LEU A 559 14.62 9.48 20.77
CA LEU A 559 14.69 9.01 19.40
C LEU A 559 15.67 9.92 18.65
N VAL A 560 16.81 9.38 18.23
CA VAL A 560 17.81 10.11 17.46
C VAL A 560 17.61 9.80 15.98
N LEU A 561 17.51 10.85 15.15
CA LEU A 561 17.37 10.72 13.70
C LEU A 561 18.73 10.90 13.01
N PRO A 562 18.91 10.38 11.77
CA PRO A 562 20.18 10.48 11.04
C PRO A 562 20.64 11.91 10.75
N ASP A 563 19.73 12.87 10.66
CA ASP A 563 20.04 14.29 10.50
C ASP A 563 20.55 14.95 11.79
N GLY A 564 20.71 14.18 12.87
CA GLY A 564 21.13 14.65 14.19
C GLY A 564 20.00 15.28 15.00
N SER A 565 18.77 15.35 14.47
CA SER A 565 17.64 15.84 15.24
C SER A 565 17.22 14.82 16.32
N TYR A 566 16.81 15.35 17.46
CA TYR A 566 16.44 14.56 18.62
C TYR A 566 14.95 14.74 18.92
N TRP A 567 14.28 13.63 19.16
CA TRP A 567 12.89 13.60 19.59
C TRP A 567 12.77 12.88 20.92
N GLN A 568 11.79 13.29 21.72
CA GLN A 568 11.45 12.65 22.98
C GLN A 568 10.03 12.11 22.89
N PHE A 569 9.88 10.81 23.12
CA PHE A 569 8.61 10.19 23.40
C PHE A 569 8.40 10.16 24.92
N VAL A 570 7.22 10.54 25.40
CA VAL A 570 6.87 10.58 26.82
C VAL A 570 5.49 9.97 27.02
N SER A 571 5.35 9.07 27.99
CA SER A 571 4.04 8.61 28.48
C SER A 571 3.69 9.36 29.76
N ALA A 572 2.42 9.74 29.92
CA ALA A 572 1.96 10.48 31.10
C ALA A 572 2.01 9.60 32.36
N ASP A 573 1.34 8.45 32.31
CA ASP A 573 1.02 7.66 33.51
C ASP A 573 1.44 6.19 33.43
N ALA A 574 2.03 5.76 32.31
CA ALA A 574 2.40 4.37 32.08
C ALA A 574 3.89 4.21 31.76
N GLU A 575 4.43 3.04 32.09
CA GLU A 575 5.79 2.68 31.69
C GLU A 575 5.83 2.36 30.20
N ILE A 576 6.96 2.68 29.58
CA ILE A 576 7.27 2.40 28.18
C ILE A 576 8.21 1.22 28.16
N GLU A 577 7.78 0.16 27.51
CA GLU A 577 8.62 -0.98 27.19
C GLU A 577 9.19 -0.84 25.77
N VAL A 578 10.37 -1.42 25.58
CA VAL A 578 11.04 -1.50 24.28
C VAL A 578 11.02 -2.95 23.83
N ASP A 579 10.42 -3.19 22.67
CA ASP A 579 10.26 -4.54 22.12
C ASP A 579 10.83 -4.61 20.70
N GLU A 580 11.13 -5.81 20.24
CA GLU A 580 11.58 -6.04 18.87
C GLU A 580 10.42 -5.85 17.89
N SER A 581 10.75 -5.36 16.69
CA SER A 581 9.79 -5.22 15.62
C SER A 581 10.48 -5.35 14.25
N LEU A 582 9.71 -5.17 13.18
CA LEU A 582 10.23 -5.21 11.82
C LEU A 582 9.52 -4.17 10.96
N TRP A 583 10.22 -3.75 9.91
CA TRP A 583 9.66 -2.92 8.84
C TRP A 583 10.03 -3.51 7.48
N VAL A 584 9.07 -3.58 6.56
CA VAL A 584 9.28 -4.15 5.22
C VAL A 584 9.38 -3.04 4.19
N ASP A 585 10.52 -2.98 3.51
CA ASP A 585 10.75 -2.01 2.43
C ASP A 585 10.06 -2.42 1.11
N GLY A 586 10.04 -1.49 0.15
CA GLY A 586 9.40 -1.70 -1.15
C GLY A 586 10.04 -2.78 -2.03
N MET A 587 11.25 -3.22 -1.68
CA MET A 587 11.97 -4.32 -2.32
C MET A 587 11.72 -5.66 -1.62
N GLY A 588 11.00 -5.67 -0.50
CA GLY A 588 10.68 -6.86 0.29
C GLY A 588 11.73 -7.24 1.32
N HIS A 589 12.76 -6.42 1.55
CA HIS A 589 13.70 -6.68 2.64
C HIS A 589 13.04 -6.40 3.98
N LEU A 590 13.32 -7.26 4.95
CA LEU A 590 12.92 -7.09 6.33
C LEU A 590 14.03 -6.35 7.06
N HIS A 591 13.68 -5.19 7.61
CA HIS A 591 14.56 -4.40 8.46
C HIS A 591 14.15 -4.65 9.92
N PRO A 592 15.05 -5.21 10.77
CA PRO A 592 14.77 -5.27 12.20
C PRO A 592 14.73 -3.84 12.74
N VAL A 593 13.64 -3.50 13.43
CA VAL A 593 13.45 -2.19 14.06
C VAL A 593 12.99 -2.40 15.50
N GLN A 594 12.91 -1.32 16.27
CA GLN A 594 12.37 -1.38 17.63
C GLN A 594 10.95 -0.82 17.64
N GLN A 595 10.19 -1.15 18.67
CA GLN A 595 8.91 -0.51 18.96
C GLN A 595 8.86 -0.05 20.41
N LEU A 596 8.12 1.02 20.65
CA LEU A 596 7.70 1.40 21.99
C LEU A 596 6.35 0.77 22.28
N VAL A 597 6.17 0.25 23.49
CA VAL A 597 4.92 -0.39 23.92
C VAL A 597 4.48 0.19 25.25
N ILE A 598 3.26 0.72 25.28
CA ILE A 598 2.56 1.07 26.53
C ILE A 598 1.55 -0.05 26.79
N GLN A 599 1.75 -0.81 27.86
CA GLN A 599 0.89 -1.96 28.16
C GLN A 599 0.46 -2.03 29.62
N GLY A 600 -0.59 -2.81 29.88
CA GLY A 600 -1.11 -3.02 31.22
C GLY A 600 -2.50 -3.64 31.23
N LEU A 601 -3.23 -3.45 32.32
CA LEU A 601 -4.58 -3.96 32.50
C LEU A 601 -5.59 -2.79 32.52
N ALA A 602 -6.41 -2.70 31.48
CA ALA A 602 -7.48 -1.72 31.38
C ALA A 602 -8.73 -2.18 32.13
N SER A 603 -9.40 -1.28 32.84
CA SER A 603 -10.72 -1.54 33.39
C SER A 603 -11.74 -1.64 32.25
N ARG A 604 -12.68 -2.58 32.35
CA ARG A 604 -13.84 -2.61 31.44
C ARG A 604 -14.83 -1.46 31.69
N GLY A 605 -14.60 -0.64 32.72
CA GLY A 605 -15.25 0.67 32.89
C GLY A 605 -14.62 1.79 32.06
N GLY A 606 -13.53 1.52 31.35
CA GLY A 606 -12.82 2.44 30.49
C GLY A 606 -11.37 2.69 30.93
N GLY A 607 -10.64 3.42 30.10
CA GLY A 607 -9.24 3.78 30.32
C GLY A 607 -8.83 4.95 29.43
N HIS A 608 -7.82 5.69 29.86
CA HIS A 608 -7.25 6.83 29.14
C HIS A 608 -5.74 6.78 29.26
N TYR A 609 -5.05 6.86 28.13
CA TYR A 609 -3.61 6.72 28.02
C TYR A 609 -3.05 7.84 27.14
N ALA A 610 -2.41 8.82 27.75
CA ALA A 610 -1.83 9.97 27.05
C ALA A 610 -0.33 9.78 26.81
N TRP A 611 0.11 10.20 25.62
CA TRP A 611 1.51 10.18 25.20
C TRP A 611 1.85 11.41 24.35
N LEU A 612 3.12 11.76 24.33
CA LEU A 612 3.67 12.93 23.66
C LEU A 612 4.91 12.53 22.87
N LEU A 613 4.98 12.94 21.61
CA LEU A 613 6.17 12.89 20.79
C LEU A 613 6.57 14.32 20.43
N LYS A 614 7.74 14.77 20.91
CA LYS A 614 8.17 16.16 20.80
C LYS A 614 9.60 16.27 20.30
N LYS A 615 9.85 17.17 19.35
CA LYS A 615 11.19 17.51 18.89
C LYS A 615 11.90 18.35 19.96
N MET A 616 13.15 18.02 20.24
CA MET A 616 14.01 18.77 21.15
C MET A 616 15.04 19.57 20.35
N GLY A 617 15.26 20.82 20.76
CA GLY A 617 16.14 21.76 20.07
C GLY A 617 15.33 22.76 19.27
#